data_AF-R9M060-F1
#
_entry.id   AF-R9M060-F1
#
_cell.length_a   1.000
_cell.length_b   1.000
_cell.length_c   1.000
_cell.angle_alpha   90.00
_cell.angle_beta   90.00
_cell.angle_gamma   90.00
#
_symmetry.space_group_name_H-M   'P 1'
#
loop_
_entity.id
_entity.type
_entity.pdbx_description
1 polymer ?
#
loop_
_entity_poly.entity_id
_entity_poly.type
_entity_poly.pdbx_seq_one_letter_code
_entity_poly.pdbx_strand_id
1 'polypeptide(L)' 'MNDINVVIQSYNYGGGYTDYVAKNGKKHSFNLAENFKKNKSGGTKVTYTNPIAVNKNRGWRYNYGNMFYVSWSTNI' A
#
# COMPACT_ATOMS: atom_id res chain seq x y z
N MET A 1 -15.62 8.94 2.90
CA MET A 1 -14.41 8.20 3.30
C MET A 1 -13.65 9.15 4.21
N ASN A 2 -13.51 8.84 5.50
CA ASN A 2 -12.98 9.79 6.50
C ASN A 2 -11.59 9.38 7.02
N ASP A 3 -10.95 8.40 6.39
CA ASP A 3 -9.63 7.92 6.77
C ASP A 3 -8.56 8.59 5.89
N ILE A 4 -7.75 9.46 6.51
CA ILE A 4 -6.67 10.20 5.84
C ILE A 4 -5.63 9.26 5.21
N ASN A 5 -5.43 8.07 5.77
CA ASN A 5 -4.49 7.10 5.23
C ASN A 5 -4.97 6.54 3.88
N VAL A 6 -6.28 6.49 3.65
CA VAL A 6 -6.83 6.14 2.34
C VAL A 6 -6.48 7.21 1.33
N VAL A 7 -6.55 8.50 1.69
CA VAL A 7 -6.19 9.62 0.82
C VAL A 7 -4.70 9.57 0.49
N ILE A 8 -3.84 9.44 1.50
CA ILE A 8 -2.37 9.34 1.35
C ILE A 8 -2.02 8.16 0.43
N GLN A 9 -2.60 6.98 0.68
CA GLN A 9 -2.29 5.80 -0.12
C GLN A 9 -2.86 5.90 -1.55
N SER A 10 -3.99 6.57 -1.74
CA SER A 10 -4.59 6.80 -3.06
C SER A 10 -3.81 7.80 -3.90
N TYR A 11 -3.05 8.72 -3.29
CA TYR A 11 -2.08 9.53 -4.03
C TYR A 11 -1.03 8.65 -4.73
N ASN A 12 -0.58 7.60 -4.05
CA ASN A 12 0.37 6.64 -4.63
C ASN A 12 -0.29 5.63 -5.57
N TYR A 13 -1.56 5.27 -5.35
CA TYR A 13 -2.22 4.13 -6.01
C TYR A 13 -3.25 4.51 -7.08
N GLY A 14 -3.66 5.78 -7.11
CA GLY A 14 -4.81 6.28 -7.84
C GLY A 14 -6.14 6.05 -7.11
N GLY A 15 -7.21 6.68 -7.61
CA GLY A 15 -8.54 6.65 -7.00
C GLY A 15 -9.17 5.26 -6.87
N GLY A 16 -8.74 4.28 -7.67
CA GLY A 16 -9.22 2.90 -7.57
C GLY A 16 -8.89 2.23 -6.22
N TYR A 17 -7.94 2.76 -5.45
CA TYR A 17 -7.70 2.29 -4.08
C TYR A 17 -8.78 2.77 -3.10
N THR A 18 -9.29 4.00 -3.27
CA THR A 18 -10.43 4.51 -2.49
C THR A 18 -11.64 3.60 -2.63
N ASP A 19 -11.98 3.21 -3.86
CA ASP A 19 -13.10 2.31 -4.13
C ASP A 19 -12.87 0.91 -3.55
N TYR A 20 -11.63 0.42 -3.65
CA TYR A 20 -11.26 -0.87 -3.08
C TYR A 20 -11.43 -0.86 -1.56
N VAL A 21 -10.95 0.16 -0.85
CA VAL A 21 -11.12 0.27 0.60
C VAL A 21 -12.59 0.46 0.97
N ALA A 22 -13.36 1.23 0.20
CA ALA A 22 -14.79 1.44 0.45
C ALA A 22 -15.58 0.13 0.47
N LYS A 23 -15.20 -0.84 -0.37
CA LYS A 23 -15.78 -2.19 -0.44
C LYS A 23 -15.23 -3.16 0.62
N ASN A 24 -14.10 -2.84 1.24
CA ASN A 24 -13.37 -3.73 2.15
C ASN A 24 -13.20 -3.10 3.55
N GLY A 25 -14.30 -2.62 4.14
CA GLY A 25 -14.32 -2.16 5.53
C GLY A 25 -14.09 -0.65 5.73
N LYS A 26 -13.96 0.14 4.66
CA LYS A 26 -13.93 1.62 4.67
C LYS A 26 -12.77 2.26 5.46
N LYS A 27 -11.78 1.47 5.86
CA LYS A 27 -10.58 1.90 6.59
C LYS A 27 -9.33 1.31 5.96
N HIS A 28 -8.28 2.11 5.83
CA HIS A 28 -6.98 1.67 5.37
C HIS A 28 -6.38 0.61 6.31
N SER A 29 -5.68 -0.35 5.72
CA SER A 29 -4.75 -1.22 6.42
C SER A 29 -3.62 -1.62 5.48
N PHE A 30 -2.48 -2.02 6.05
CA PHE A 30 -1.36 -2.54 5.28
C PHE A 30 -1.79 -3.73 4.41
N ASN A 31 -2.59 -4.67 4.95
CA ASN A 31 -3.05 -5.84 4.21
C ASN A 31 -3.90 -5.46 2.99
N LEU A 32 -4.74 -4.41 3.10
CA LEU A 32 -5.48 -3.91 1.94
C LEU A 32 -4.56 -3.28 0.91
N ALA A 33 -3.55 -2.50 1.34
CA ALA A 33 -2.57 -1.93 0.43
C ALA A 33 -1.72 -3.00 -0.27
N GLU A 34 -1.35 -4.07 0.43
CA GLU A 34 -0.62 -5.22 -0.09
C GLU A 34 -1.46 -6.01 -1.10
N ASN A 35 -2.68 -6.41 -0.73
CA ASN A 35 -3.58 -7.18 -1.60
C ASN A 35 -3.96 -6.42 -2.87
N PHE A 36 -4.22 -5.12 -2.76
CA PHE A 36 -4.50 -4.29 -3.92
C PHE A 36 -3.33 -4.32 -4.93
N LYS A 37 -2.09 -4.32 -4.43
CA LYS A 37 -0.90 -4.38 -5.29
C LYS A 37 -0.58 -5.75 -5.81
N LYS A 38 -0.76 -6.79 -5.01
CA LYS A 38 -0.67 -8.18 -5.48
C LYS A 38 -1.52 -8.37 -6.73
N ASN A 39 -2.76 -7.88 -6.72
CA ASN A 39 -3.67 -8.00 -7.86
C ASN A 39 -3.20 -7.16 -9.05
N LYS A 40 -2.77 -5.92 -8.83
CA LYS A 40 -2.33 -5.01 -9.91
C LYS A 40 -0.98 -5.39 -10.53
N SER A 41 -0.08 -6.04 -9.78
CA SER A 41 1.22 -6.48 -10.26
C SER A 41 1.24 -7.92 -10.79
N GLY A 42 0.09 -8.62 -10.78
CA GLY A 42 0.02 -10.04 -11.10
C GLY A 42 0.82 -10.92 -10.13
N GLY A 43 1.02 -10.46 -8.89
CA GLY A 43 1.86 -11.15 -7.89
C GLY A 43 3.36 -10.92 -8.04
N THR A 44 3.80 -10.15 -9.04
CA THR A 44 5.23 -9.87 -9.28
C THR A 44 5.82 -9.02 -8.15
N LYS A 45 6.91 -9.50 -7.56
CA LYS A 45 7.65 -8.82 -6.48
C LYS A 45 8.97 -8.25 -7.00
N VAL A 46 9.41 -7.15 -6.41
CA VAL A 46 10.72 -6.53 -6.66
C VAL A 46 11.42 -6.24 -5.34
N THR A 47 12.75 -6.31 -5.36
CA THR A 47 13.59 -5.95 -4.23
C THR A 47 13.36 -4.50 -3.83
N TYR A 48 13.24 -4.25 -2.53
CA TYR A 48 13.03 -2.92 -1.98
C TYR A 48 13.70 -2.83 -0.60
N THR A 49 14.88 -2.23 -0.56
CA THR A 49 15.81 -2.22 0.58
C THR A 49 15.54 -1.12 1.61
N ASN A 50 14.40 -0.44 1.53
CA ASN A 50 14.02 0.53 2.55
C ASN A 50 13.87 -0.17 3.91
N PRO A 51 14.39 0.38 5.02
CA PRO A 51 14.34 -0.25 6.34
C PRO A 51 12.93 -0.68 6.80
N ILE A 52 11.89 0.08 6.43
CA ILE A 52 10.50 -0.28 6.72
C ILE A 52 10.14 -1.62 6.09
N ALA A 53 10.51 -1.83 4.82
CA ALA A 53 10.25 -3.06 4.11
C ALA A 53 11.15 -4.21 4.60
N VAL A 54 12.43 -3.94 4.85
CA VAL A 54 13.36 -4.93 5.42
C VAL A 54 12.81 -5.48 6.75
N ASN A 55 12.40 -4.60 7.65
CA ASN A 55 11.86 -4.97 8.96
C ASN A 55 10.48 -5.65 8.86
N LYS A 56 9.64 -5.26 7.90
CA LYS A 56 8.28 -5.81 7.76
C LYS A 56 8.23 -7.15 7.06
N ASN A 57 8.97 -7.31 5.95
CA ASN A 57 8.79 -8.44 5.05
C ASN A 57 10.08 -8.97 4.39
N ARG A 58 11.25 -8.61 4.91
CA ARG A 58 12.57 -8.96 4.34
C ARG A 58 12.92 -8.24 3.03
N GLY A 59 12.36 -7.04 2.82
CA GLY A 59 12.89 -6.09 1.84
C GLY A 59 12.36 -6.28 0.42
N TRP A 60 11.05 -6.39 0.26
CA TRP A 60 10.41 -6.44 -1.06
C TRP A 60 9.10 -5.65 -1.10
N ARG A 61 8.67 -5.30 -2.31
CA ARG A 61 7.32 -4.78 -2.59
C ARG A 61 6.75 -5.41 -3.85
N TYR A 62 5.44 -5.37 -4.02
CA TYR A 62 4.82 -5.68 -5.32
C TYR A 62 5.21 -4.64 -6.36
N ASN A 63 5.41 -5.06 -7.61
CA ASN A 63 5.89 -4.22 -8.71
C ASN A 63 4.82 -3.26 -9.27
N TYR A 64 4.14 -2.51 -8.40
CA TYR A 64 3.18 -1.47 -8.77
C TYR A 64 3.08 -0.50 -7.58
N GLY A 65 3.50 0.77 -7.73
CA GLY A 65 3.55 1.74 -6.62
C GLY A 65 4.30 1.24 -5.35
N ASN A 66 3.92 1.75 -4.18
CA ASN A 66 4.56 1.44 -2.89
C ASN A 66 3.53 1.12 -1.77
N MET A 67 3.51 -0.14 -1.32
CA MET A 67 2.64 -0.61 -0.23
C MET A 67 3.03 -0.16 1.18
N PHE A 68 4.17 0.52 1.28
CA PHE A 68 4.65 1.15 2.51
C PHE A 68 4.44 2.66 2.52
N TYR A 69 3.72 3.24 1.55
CA TYR A 69 3.65 4.70 1.37
C TYR A 69 3.06 5.42 2.60
N VAL A 70 2.00 4.88 3.21
CA VAL A 70 1.47 5.41 4.49
C VAL A 70 2.51 5.32 5.58
N SER A 71 3.13 4.15 5.79
CA SER A 71 4.16 3.96 6.82
C SER A 71 5.38 4.86 6.62
N TRP A 72 5.76 5.16 5.38
CA TRP A 72 6.83 6.11 5.10
C TRP A 72 6.39 7.55 5.41
N SER A 73 5.17 7.94 5.03
CA SER A 73 4.64 9.30 5.23
C SER A 73 4.40 9.65 6.70
N THR A 74 4.12 8.67 7.56
CA THR A 74 3.87 8.89 9.00
C THR A 74 5.13 8.80 9.87
N ASN A 75 6.29 8.48 9.28
CA ASN A 75 7.59 8.41 9.97
C ASN A 75 8.52 9.57 9.59
N ILE A 76 8.00 10.57 8.88
CA ILE A 76 8.56 11.92 8.73
C ILE A 76 7.90 12.81 9.78
#